data_AF-R7NE85-F1
#
_entry.id   AF-R7NE85-F1
#
_cell.length_a   1.000
_cell.length_b   1.000
_cell.length_c   1.000
_cell.angle_alpha   90.00
_cell.angle_beta   90.00
_cell.angle_gamma   90.00
#
_symmetry.space_group_name_H-M   'P 1'
#
loop_
_entity.id
_entity.type
_entity.pdbx_description
1 polymer ?
#
loop_
_entity_poly.entity_id
_entity_poly.type
_entity_poly.pdbx_seq_one_letter_code
_entity_poly.pdbx_strand_id
1 'polypeptide(L)'
;MMRTKKVKRIKLLKGEKMMFFLIIFFGFIVMPTSWVYTKALLSETNIELEKIESKIDTQNDTNEALSMQIDELASIENIQSIASANGLSYNNSNIKTINE
;
A
#
# COMPACT_ATOMS: atom_id res chain seq x y z
N MET A 1 -66.42 -43.30 -16.94
CA MET A 1 -66.29 -41.83 -17.03
C MET A 1 -65.07 -41.37 -16.24
N MET A 2 -64.02 -40.92 -16.93
CA MET A 2 -62.77 -40.46 -16.30
C MET A 2 -62.94 -38.99 -15.90
N ARG A 3 -63.02 -38.68 -14.60
CA ARG A 3 -63.13 -37.30 -14.11
C ARG A 3 -61.76 -36.63 -14.15
N THR A 4 -61.51 -35.78 -15.14
CA THR A 4 -60.33 -34.93 -15.20
C THR A 4 -60.35 -33.90 -14.07
N LYS A 5 -59.36 -33.96 -13.17
CA LYS A 5 -59.18 -33.06 -12.04
C LYS A 5 -58.79 -31.66 -12.57
N LYS A 6 -59.71 -30.68 -12.49
CA LYS A 6 -59.45 -29.30 -12.89
C LYS A 6 -58.39 -28.67 -11.96
N VAL A 7 -57.21 -28.38 -12.51
CA VAL A 7 -56.14 -27.66 -11.83
C VAL A 7 -56.62 -26.21 -11.60
N LYS A 8 -56.78 -25.80 -10.34
CA LYS A 8 -57.11 -24.41 -9.99
C LYS A 8 -55.93 -23.52 -10.39
N ARG A 9 -56.14 -22.64 -11.38
CA ARG A 9 -55.16 -21.60 -11.73
C ARG A 9 -55.16 -20.56 -10.61
N ILE A 10 -54.09 -20.52 -9.83
CA ILE A 10 -53.85 -19.48 -8.83
C ILE A 10 -53.62 -18.17 -9.61
N LYS A 11 -54.55 -17.21 -9.48
CA LYS A 11 -54.37 -15.86 -10.04
C LYS A 11 -53.56 -15.06 -9.03
N LEU A 12 -52.25 -14.94 -9.26
CA LEU A 12 -51.39 -14.06 -8.48
C LEU A 12 -51.90 -12.61 -8.57
N LEU A 13 -52.00 -11.93 -7.44
CA LEU A 13 -52.38 -10.52 -7.39
C LEU A 13 -51.28 -9.66 -8.03
N LYS A 14 -51.63 -8.52 -8.65
CA LYS A 14 -50.66 -7.62 -9.30
C LYS A 14 -49.50 -7.21 -8.39
N GLY A 15 -49.76 -7.05 -7.09
CA GLY A 15 -48.73 -6.73 -6.08
C GLY A 15 -47.72 -7.86 -5.85
N GLU A 16 -48.15 -9.13 -5.87
CA GLU A 16 -47.25 -10.27 -5.68
C GLU A 16 -46.26 -10.41 -6.84
N LYS A 17 -46.72 -10.11 -8.07
CA LYS A 17 -45.85 -10.11 -9.26
C LYS A 17 -44.82 -8.98 -9.22
N MET A 18 -45.20 -7.80 -8.71
CA MET A 18 -44.28 -6.68 -8.49
C MET A 18 -43.22 -7.02 -7.44
N MET A 19 -43.62 -7.65 -6.34
CA MET A 19 -42.73 -8.04 -5.25
C MET A 19 -41.70 -9.10 -5.72
N PHE A 20 -42.14 -10.10 -6.49
CA PHE A 20 -41.24 -11.06 -7.12
C PHE A 20 -40.23 -10.39 -8.07
N PHE A 21 -40.68 -9.42 -8.88
CA PHE A 21 -39.80 -8.67 -9.76
C PHE A 21 -38.72 -7.90 -8.99
N LEU A 22 -39.09 -7.23 -7.89
CA LEU A 22 -38.14 -6.51 -7.04
C LEU A 22 -37.13 -7.45 -6.39
N ILE A 23 -37.56 -8.60 -5.89
CA ILE A 23 -36.66 -9.59 -5.28
C ILE A 23 -35.65 -10.11 -6.31
N ILE A 24 -36.10 -10.41 -7.53
CA ILE A 24 -35.23 -10.86 -8.62
C ILE A 24 -34.27 -9.72 -9.01
N PHE A 25 -34.76 -8.49 -9.14
CA PHE A 25 -33.92 -7.34 -9.49
C PHE A 25 -32.83 -7.08 -8.43
N PHE A 26 -33.18 -7.04 -7.15
CA PHE A 26 -32.21 -6.85 -6.07
C PHE A 26 -31.24 -8.02 -5.92
N GLY A 27 -31.74 -9.26 -6.03
CA GLY A 27 -30.93 -10.47 -5.90
C GLY A 27 -29.93 -10.66 -7.04
N PHE A 28 -30.33 -10.37 -8.28
CA PHE A 28 -29.50 -10.63 -9.46
C PHE A 28 -28.73 -9.42 -9.98
N ILE A 29 -29.15 -8.20 -9.66
CA ILE A 29 -28.46 -6.99 -10.15
C ILE A 29 -27.76 -6.30 -8.99
N VAL A 30 -28.52 -5.85 -7.98
CA VAL A 30 -27.96 -4.99 -6.92
C VAL A 30 -26.93 -5.71 -6.05
N MET A 31 -27.23 -6.94 -5.61
CA MET A 31 -26.31 -7.76 -4.79
C MET A 31 -24.95 -7.99 -5.46
N PRO A 32 -24.87 -8.56 -6.69
CA PRO A 32 -23.59 -8.82 -7.32
C PRO A 32 -22.84 -7.55 -7.70
N THR A 33 -23.52 -6.49 -8.15
CA THR A 33 -22.84 -5.22 -8.48
C THR A 33 -22.22 -4.59 -7.25
N SER A 34 -22.93 -4.58 -6.12
CA SER A 34 -22.40 -4.04 -4.86
C SER A 34 -21.25 -4.88 -4.33
N TRP A 35 -21.32 -6.21 -4.46
CA TRP A 35 -20.24 -7.11 -4.05
C TRP A 35 -18.95 -6.88 -4.84
N VAL A 36 -19.06 -6.78 -6.17
CA VAL A 36 -17.91 -6.48 -7.05
C VAL A 36 -17.39 -5.08 -6.79
N TYR A 37 -18.25 -4.09 -6.63
CA TYR A 37 -17.86 -2.71 -6.34
C TYR A 37 -17.06 -2.62 -5.04
N THR A 38 -17.54 -3.23 -3.95
CA THR A 38 -16.82 -3.24 -2.67
C THR A 38 -15.47 -3.95 -2.78
N LYS A 39 -15.38 -5.04 -3.54
CA LYS A 39 -14.10 -5.72 -3.78
C LYS A 39 -13.14 -4.89 -4.61
N ALA A 40 -13.64 -4.19 -5.63
CA ALA A 40 -12.83 -3.29 -6.45
C ALA A 40 -12.27 -2.14 -5.60
N LEU A 41 -13.09 -1.53 -4.75
CA LEU A 41 -12.67 -0.47 -3.85
C LEU A 41 -11.61 -0.97 -2.85
N LEU A 42 -11.82 -2.15 -2.23
CA LEU A 42 -10.81 -2.75 -1.34
C LEU A 42 -9.49 -2.99 -2.08
N SER A 43 -9.55 -3.48 -3.32
CA SER A 43 -8.36 -3.73 -4.13
C SER A 43 -7.64 -2.43 -4.48
N GLU A 44 -8.36 -1.38 -4.85
CA GLU A 44 -7.79 -0.07 -5.13
C GLU A 44 -7.10 0.50 -3.90
N THR A 45 -7.76 0.45 -2.74
CA THR A 45 -7.17 0.87 -1.47
C THR A 45 -5.92 0.06 -1.13
N ASN A 46 -5.92 -1.25 -1.33
CA ASN A 46 -4.74 -2.08 -1.08
C ASN A 46 -3.58 -1.71 -2.01
N ILE A 47 -3.86 -1.47 -3.30
CA ILE A 47 -2.84 -1.05 -4.27
C ILE A 47 -2.28 0.33 -3.90
N GLU A 48 -3.14 1.24 -3.45
CA GLU A 48 -2.72 2.56 -2.99
C GLU A 48 -1.85 2.47 -1.73
N LEU A 49 -2.24 1.64 -0.78
CA LEU A 49 -1.43 1.35 0.41
C LEU A 49 -0.05 0.79 0.03
N GLU A 50 0.00 -0.21 -0.84
CA GLU A 50 1.25 -0.82 -1.31
C GLU A 50 2.16 0.20 -2.04
N LYS A 51 1.57 1.10 -2.84
CA LYS A 51 2.32 2.20 -3.48
C LYS A 51 2.89 3.17 -2.47
N ILE A 52 2.16 3.48 -1.41
CA ILE A 52 2.64 4.39 -0.36
C ILE A 52 3.76 3.71 0.44
N GLU A 53 3.57 2.46 0.83
CA GLU A 53 4.57 1.66 1.54
C GLU A 53 5.87 1.55 0.74
N SER A 54 5.78 1.20 -0.55
CA SER A 54 6.95 1.15 -1.44
C SER A 54 7.67 2.50 -1.58
N LYS A 55 6.94 3.62 -1.58
CA LYS A 55 7.55 4.97 -1.59
C LYS A 55 8.27 5.27 -0.28
N ILE A 56 7.70 4.86 0.86
CA ILE A 56 8.31 5.02 2.17
C ILE A 56 9.60 4.21 2.24
N ASP A 57 9.57 2.95 1.79
CA ASP A 57 10.75 2.08 1.77
C ASP A 57 11.85 2.67 0.90
N THR A 58 11.52 3.11 -0.32
CA THR A 58 12.48 3.78 -1.20
C THR A 58 13.09 5.03 -0.53
N GLN A 59 12.27 5.82 0.16
CA GLN A 59 12.76 7.00 0.87
C GLN A 59 13.67 6.62 2.04
N ASN A 60 13.33 5.57 2.80
CA ASN A 60 14.17 5.07 3.89
C ASN A 60 15.53 4.59 3.36
N ASP A 61 15.55 3.82 2.28
CA ASP A 61 16.80 3.37 1.64
C ASP A 61 17.66 4.57 1.22
N THR A 62 17.06 5.61 0.63
CA THR A 62 17.81 6.83 0.27
C THR A 62 18.33 7.57 1.49
N ASN A 63 17.55 7.63 2.58
CA ASN A 63 17.95 8.28 3.81
C ASN A 63 19.11 7.53 4.46
N GLU A 64 19.06 6.20 4.48
CA GLU A 64 20.13 5.35 4.99
C GLU A 64 21.40 5.49 4.13
N ALA A 65 21.27 5.48 2.81
CA ALA A 65 22.39 5.68 1.90
C ALA A 65 23.04 7.06 2.06
N LEU A 66 22.26 8.11 2.30
CA LEU A 66 22.78 9.45 2.60
C LEU A 66 23.48 9.48 3.97
N SER A 67 22.92 8.81 4.98
CA SER A 67 23.55 8.70 6.29
C SER A 67 24.91 8.00 6.20
N MET A 68 24.99 6.89 5.47
CA MET A 68 26.25 6.18 5.24
C MET A 68 27.30 7.06 4.54
N GLN A 69 26.88 7.83 3.53
CA GLN A 69 27.78 8.78 2.86
C GLN A 69 28.28 9.87 3.79
N ILE A 70 27.43 10.37 4.69
CA ILE A 70 27.85 11.35 5.71
C ILE A 70 28.90 10.73 6.63
N ASP A 71 28.69 9.50 7.08
CA ASP A 71 29.63 8.81 7.96
C ASP A 71 30.97 8.53 7.27
N GLU A 72 30.96 8.10 6.00
CA GLU A 72 32.18 7.97 5.18
C GLU A 72 32.89 9.31 5.00
N LEU A 73 32.16 10.39 4.72
CA LEU A 73 32.74 11.71 4.54
C LEU A 73 33.33 12.27 5.83
N ALA A 74 32.69 12.02 6.98
CA ALA A 74 33.15 12.42 8.30
C ALA A 74 34.23 11.50 8.88
N SER A 75 34.49 10.35 8.23
CA SER A 75 35.50 9.39 8.68
C SER A 75 36.88 10.04 8.79
N ILE A 76 37.65 9.60 9.78
CA ILE A 76 39.02 10.09 10.02
C ILE A 76 39.88 9.80 8.79
N GLU A 77 39.66 8.67 8.14
CA GLU A 77 40.31 8.27 6.90
C GLU A 77 40.10 9.29 5.79
N ASN A 78 38.86 9.74 5.58
CA ASN A 78 38.56 10.75 4.57
C ASN A 78 39.16 12.12 4.93
N ILE A 79 39.08 12.52 6.21
CA ILE A 79 39.69 13.78 6.68
C ILE A 79 41.21 13.78 6.46
N GLN A 80 41.90 12.68 6.79
CA GLN A 80 43.35 12.54 6.57
C GLN A 80 43.71 12.51 5.09
N SER A 81 42.91 11.86 4.25
CA SER A 81 43.06 11.83 2.81
C SER A 81 42.99 13.24 2.20
N ILE A 82 41.96 14.01 2.56
CA ILE A 82 41.78 15.40 2.12
C ILE A 82 42.93 16.28 2.63
N ALA A 83 43.33 16.16 3.90
CA ALA A 83 44.44 16.92 4.46
C ALA A 83 45.75 16.67 3.69
N SER A 84 46.06 15.40 3.43
CA SER A 84 47.26 15.00 2.67
C SER A 84 47.22 15.51 1.23
N ALA A 85 46.07 15.43 0.56
CA ALA A 85 45.88 15.95 -0.80
C ALA A 85 46.06 17.47 -0.88
N ASN A 86 45.71 18.20 0.18
CA ASN A 86 45.92 19.64 0.30
C ASN A 86 47.33 20.02 0.80
N GLY A 87 48.25 19.06 0.89
CA GLY A 87 49.64 19.31 1.29
C GLY A 87 49.87 19.44 2.80
N LEU A 88 48.86 19.11 3.61
CA LEU A 88 48.98 19.06 5.07
C LEU A 88 49.44 17.65 5.47
N SER A 89 50.62 17.53 6.07
CA SER A 89 51.11 16.27 6.60
C SER A 89 50.91 16.18 8.11
N TYR A 90 50.54 14.99 8.59
CA TYR A 90 50.38 14.74 10.01
C TYR A 90 51.75 14.72 10.71
N ASN A 91 52.11 15.82 11.38
CA ASN A 91 53.38 15.94 12.09
C ASN A 91 53.20 15.77 13.61
N ASN A 92 53.37 14.54 14.09
CA ASN A 92 53.28 14.20 15.51
C ASN A 92 54.48 14.66 16.35
N SER A 93 55.56 15.16 15.74
CA SER A 93 56.83 15.44 16.45
C SER A 93 56.81 16.71 17.32
N ASN A 94 55.76 17.55 17.22
CA ASN A 94 55.63 18.83 17.94
C ASN A 94 54.38 18.94 18.83
N ILE A 95 53.69 17.83 19.12
CA ILE A 95 52.50 17.85 19.99
C ILE A 95 52.96 17.82 21.46
N LYS A 96 52.77 18.94 22.18
CA LYS A 96 52.88 18.96 23.65
C LYS A 96 51.52 18.63 24.26
N THR A 97 51.38 17.41 24.78
CA THR A 97 50.24 17.04 25.61
C THR A 97 50.40 17.71 26.98
N ILE A 98 49.61 18.75 27.26
CA ILE A 98 49.53 19.33 28.60
C ILE A 98 48.46 18.52 29.34
N ASN A 99 48.90 17.58 30.17
CA ASN A 99 48.03 16.98 31.18
C ASN A 99 47.98 17.92 32.39
N GLU A 100 46.80 18.10 32.97
CA GLU A 100 46.61 18.79 34.26
C GLU A 100 47.32 18.06 35.41
#